data_AF-A0A7L2GCQ7-F1
#
_entry.id   AF-A0A7L2GCQ7-F1
#
_cell.length_a   1.000
_cell.length_b   1.000
_cell.length_c   1.000
_cell.angle_alpha   90.00
_cell.angle_beta   90.00
_cell.angle_gamma   90.00
#
_symmetry.space_group_name_H-M   'P 1'
#
loop_
_entity.id
_entity.type
_entity.pdbx_description
1 polymer ?
#
loop_
_entity_poly.entity_id
_entity_poly.type
_entity_poly.pdbx_seq_one_letter_code
_entity_poly.pdbx_strand_id
1 'polypeptide(L)'
;LPPLFLLLTALELSWSLSDEEKKIILDGHNKYRSGVSPPAMDMLKMSWDTELEAFAQAYAEKCIWDHNKERGRRGENLFAMAPTLDLEFAVEDWNGEEKYYNLTTSTCVPGQMCGHYTQVVWASTHQIGCGAKFCEKIDGIETEEMYLLVCNYYPPGNMKGRKPYKEGPSCSQCPEGRVCVNSLCEVEVDTGYPVSSLTTEDPALLESSALDTEELETNSDQTNMDQPTAGAPNTFLGPSLFLLPSVILVGLLL
;
A
#
# COMPACT_ATOMS: atom_id res chain seq x y z
N LEU A 1 -39.73 -0.64 -47.24
CA LEU A 1 -38.34 -0.62 -46.75
C LEU A 1 -38.27 0.38 -45.60
N PRO A 2 -38.14 -0.06 -44.34
CA PRO A 2 -37.93 0.85 -43.21
C PRO A 2 -36.47 1.34 -43.19
N PRO A 3 -36.17 2.52 -42.62
CA PRO A 3 -34.81 3.00 -42.49
C PRO A 3 -34.05 2.16 -41.44
N LEU A 4 -32.87 1.68 -41.83
CA LEU A 4 -31.97 0.95 -40.94
C LEU A 4 -31.34 1.94 -39.95
N PHE A 5 -31.78 1.93 -38.70
CA PHE A 5 -31.12 2.67 -37.62
C PHE A 5 -29.74 2.04 -37.39
N LEU A 6 -28.70 2.70 -37.90
CA LEU A 6 -27.31 2.45 -37.51
C LEU A 6 -27.16 2.89 -36.04
N LEU A 7 -27.25 1.93 -35.13
CA LEU A 7 -26.89 2.13 -33.74
C LEU A 7 -25.36 2.25 -33.67
N LEU A 8 -24.85 3.47 -33.84
CA LEU A 8 -23.45 3.77 -33.61
C LEU A 8 -23.22 3.72 -32.10
N THR A 9 -22.93 2.53 -31.56
CA THR A 9 -22.42 2.38 -30.21
C THR A 9 -21.06 3.06 -30.16
N ALA A 10 -21.03 4.30 -29.67
CA ALA A 10 -19.79 4.92 -29.27
C ALA A 10 -19.16 4.00 -28.23
N LEU A 11 -18.05 3.37 -28.59
CA LEU A 11 -17.17 2.76 -27.60
C LEU A 11 -16.49 3.92 -26.90
N GLU A 12 -17.17 4.50 -25.92
CA GLU A 12 -16.53 5.39 -24.96
C GLU A 12 -15.40 4.57 -24.33
N LEU A 13 -14.16 4.94 -24.67
CA LEU A 13 -13.02 4.46 -23.89
C LEU A 13 -13.22 5.04 -22.50
N SER A 14 -13.73 4.23 -21.57
CA SER A 14 -13.77 4.62 -20.17
C SER A 14 -12.32 4.77 -19.72
N TRP A 15 -11.98 5.96 -19.22
CA TRP A 15 -10.67 6.25 -18.62
C TRP A 15 -10.60 5.68 -17.19
N SER A 16 -11.14 4.47 -17.03
CA SER A 16 -11.09 3.66 -15.82
C SER A 16 -9.71 3.04 -15.70
N LEU A 17 -9.18 3.02 -14.47
CA LEU A 17 -7.94 2.31 -14.14
C LEU A 17 -8.01 0.85 -14.62
N SER A 18 -6.93 0.37 -15.22
CA SER A 18 -6.71 -1.05 -15.52
C SER A 18 -6.55 -1.89 -14.23
N ASP A 19 -6.71 -3.21 -14.33
CA ASP A 19 -6.57 -4.08 -13.15
C ASP A 19 -5.14 -4.05 -12.58
N GLU A 20 -4.12 -3.85 -13.43
CA GLU A 20 -2.74 -3.58 -13.04
C GLU A 20 -2.61 -2.28 -12.24
N GLU A 21 -3.24 -1.19 -12.68
CA GLU A 21 -3.23 0.11 -12.00
C GLU A 21 -3.96 0.05 -10.65
N LYS A 22 -5.13 -0.60 -10.59
CA LYS A 22 -5.84 -0.87 -9.33
C LYS A 22 -4.97 -1.67 -8.36
N LYS A 23 -4.22 -2.65 -8.89
CA LYS A 23 -3.29 -3.46 -8.11
C LYS A 23 -2.13 -2.64 -7.55
N ILE A 24 -1.53 -1.73 -8.31
CA ILE A 24 -0.48 -0.81 -7.81
C ILE A 24 -1.00 -0.04 -6.60
N ILE A 25 -2.18 0.56 -6.71
CA ILE A 25 -2.78 1.32 -5.60
C ILE A 25 -3.04 0.42 -4.39
N LEU A 26 -3.69 -0.73 -4.59
CA LEU A 26 -4.09 -1.63 -3.49
C LEU A 26 -2.89 -2.28 -2.78
N ASP A 27 -1.89 -2.74 -3.55
CA ASP A 27 -0.66 -3.32 -3.00
C ASP A 27 0.16 -2.25 -2.28
N GLY A 28 0.25 -1.03 -2.83
CA GLY A 28 0.88 0.12 -2.18
C GLY A 28 0.26 0.44 -0.82
N HIS A 29 -1.07 0.51 -0.74
CA HIS A 29 -1.78 0.69 0.53
C HIS A 29 -1.46 -0.43 1.53
N ASN A 30 -1.55 -1.69 1.11
CA ASN A 30 -1.27 -2.82 2.00
C ASN A 30 0.21 -2.88 2.43
N LYS A 31 1.17 -2.53 1.56
CA LYS A 31 2.60 -2.36 1.85
C LYS A 31 2.80 -1.38 3.00
N TYR A 32 2.30 -0.15 2.87
CA TYR A 32 2.45 0.87 3.93
C TYR A 32 1.73 0.48 5.23
N ARG A 33 0.51 -0.05 5.14
CA ARG A 33 -0.25 -0.55 6.31
C ARG A 33 0.48 -1.67 7.07
N SER A 34 1.16 -2.56 6.36
CA SER A 34 1.94 -3.66 6.97
C SER A 34 3.24 -3.20 7.66
N GLY A 35 3.77 -2.04 7.23
CA GLY A 35 5.08 -1.51 7.63
C GLY A 35 5.03 -0.34 8.61
N VAL A 36 3.86 0.00 9.16
CA VAL A 36 3.70 1.14 10.08
C VAL A 36 4.59 1.04 11.32
N SER A 37 5.12 2.18 11.76
CA SER A 37 5.95 2.29 12.95
C SER A 37 5.43 3.39 13.89
N PRO A 38 5.09 3.08 15.15
CA PRO A 38 5.12 1.77 15.79
C PRO A 38 4.10 0.77 15.17
N PRO A 39 4.28 -0.55 15.38
CA PRO A 39 3.39 -1.55 14.79
C PRO A 39 1.94 -1.45 15.28
N ALA A 40 1.02 -1.96 14.46
CA ALA A 40 -0.42 -1.88 14.67
C ALA A 40 -1.05 -3.23 15.06
N MET A 41 -1.77 -3.26 16.19
CA MET A 41 -2.39 -4.48 16.72
C MET A 41 -3.56 -4.99 15.87
N ASP A 42 -4.26 -4.08 15.19
CA ASP A 42 -5.59 -4.29 14.60
C ASP A 42 -5.73 -3.81 13.15
N MET A 43 -4.60 -3.63 12.44
CA MET A 43 -4.57 -3.17 11.05
C MET A 43 -5.24 -4.17 10.11
N LEU A 44 -6.38 -3.81 9.52
CA LEU A 44 -7.05 -4.68 8.55
C LEU A 44 -6.32 -4.68 7.20
N LYS A 45 -6.27 -5.84 6.53
CA LYS A 45 -5.92 -5.89 5.12
C LYS A 45 -6.99 -5.18 4.30
N MET A 46 -6.57 -4.36 3.34
CA MET A 46 -7.44 -3.61 2.45
C MET A 46 -7.75 -4.44 1.19
N SER A 47 -8.99 -4.41 0.73
CA SER A 47 -9.45 -4.99 -0.54
C SER A 47 -10.01 -3.90 -1.46
N TRP A 48 -10.00 -4.15 -2.77
CA TRP A 48 -10.68 -3.29 -3.73
C TRP A 48 -12.21 -3.41 -3.61
N ASP A 49 -12.92 -2.31 -3.85
CA ASP A 49 -14.38 -2.22 -3.86
C ASP A 49 -14.85 -1.44 -5.10
N THR A 50 -15.69 -2.08 -5.91
CA THR A 50 -16.12 -1.55 -7.21
C THR A 50 -17.21 -0.48 -7.10
N GLU A 51 -17.95 -0.41 -5.98
CA GLU A 51 -18.87 0.70 -5.72
C GLU A 51 -18.11 1.97 -5.30
N LEU A 52 -17.01 1.82 -4.55
CA LEU A 52 -16.09 2.91 -4.26
C LEU A 52 -15.35 3.38 -5.52
N GLU A 53 -14.92 2.47 -6.39
CA GLU A 53 -14.31 2.79 -7.70
C GLU A 53 -15.26 3.63 -8.57
N ALA A 54 -16.50 3.15 -8.78
CA ALA A 54 -17.48 3.85 -9.60
C ALA A 54 -17.83 5.23 -9.03
N PHE A 55 -17.90 5.36 -7.70
CA PHE A 55 -18.17 6.62 -7.03
C PHE A 55 -16.99 7.62 -7.16
N ALA A 56 -15.77 7.13 -7.02
CA ALA A 56 -14.55 7.92 -7.17
C ALA A 56 -14.35 8.38 -8.62
N GLN A 57 -14.54 7.50 -9.61
CA GLN A 57 -14.48 7.86 -11.04
C GLN A 57 -15.51 8.94 -11.37
N ALA A 58 -16.77 8.78 -10.96
CA ALA A 58 -17.82 9.77 -11.18
C ALA A 58 -17.54 11.14 -10.52
N TYR A 59 -16.60 11.21 -9.57
CA TYR A 59 -16.10 12.48 -9.03
C TYR A 59 -14.88 13.00 -9.80
N ALA A 60 -13.93 12.13 -10.17
CA ALA A 60 -12.77 12.50 -10.98
C ALA A 60 -13.18 13.11 -12.33
N GLU A 61 -14.24 12.60 -12.97
CA GLU A 61 -14.84 13.17 -14.20
C GLU A 61 -15.25 14.64 -14.08
N LYS A 62 -15.42 15.18 -12.86
CA LYS A 62 -15.78 16.59 -12.64
C LYS A 62 -14.59 17.54 -12.72
N CYS A 63 -13.35 17.03 -12.62
CA CYS A 63 -12.12 17.84 -12.61
C CYS A 63 -12.13 18.98 -11.57
N ILE A 64 -12.46 18.68 -10.31
CA ILE A 64 -12.51 19.65 -9.20
C ILE A 64 -11.48 19.29 -8.13
N TRP A 65 -10.66 20.26 -7.71
CA TRP A 65 -9.73 20.15 -6.58
C TRP A 65 -10.38 20.57 -5.26
N ASP A 66 -11.35 19.80 -4.83
CA ASP A 66 -12.00 19.90 -3.51
C ASP A 66 -12.51 18.50 -3.14
N HIS A 67 -12.77 18.24 -1.86
CA HIS A 67 -13.36 16.99 -1.43
C HIS A 67 -14.84 16.89 -1.83
N ASN A 68 -15.28 15.71 -2.26
CA ASN A 68 -16.65 15.46 -2.67
C ASN A 68 -17.63 15.64 -1.50
N LYS A 69 -18.38 16.73 -1.50
CA LYS A 69 -19.36 17.09 -0.45
C LYS A 69 -20.53 16.10 -0.35
N GLU A 70 -20.74 15.26 -1.37
CA GLU A 70 -21.78 14.24 -1.47
C GLU A 70 -21.27 12.82 -1.13
N ARG A 71 -19.99 12.65 -0.75
CA ARG A 71 -19.38 11.32 -0.47
C ARG A 71 -20.02 10.53 0.67
N GLY A 72 -20.83 11.18 1.50
CA GLY A 72 -21.54 10.57 2.62
C GLY A 72 -20.56 10.06 3.68
N ARG A 73 -20.62 8.77 4.02
CA ARG A 73 -19.73 8.13 5.01
C ARG A 73 -18.52 7.45 4.38
N ARG A 74 -17.93 8.02 3.33
CA ARG A 74 -16.69 7.57 2.72
C ARG A 74 -15.53 8.48 3.13
N GLY A 75 -14.37 7.88 3.38
CA GLY A 75 -13.11 8.61 3.39
C GLY A 75 -12.70 8.95 1.97
N GLU A 76 -11.74 9.86 1.82
CA GLU A 76 -11.33 10.34 0.49
C GLU A 76 -9.93 10.94 0.54
N ASN A 77 -9.08 10.56 -0.42
CA ASN A 77 -7.82 11.22 -0.74
C ASN A 77 -7.87 11.68 -2.20
N LEU A 78 -7.34 12.87 -2.48
CA LEU A 78 -7.15 13.41 -3.82
C LEU A 78 -5.66 13.53 -4.12
N PHE A 79 -5.29 13.36 -5.38
CA PHE A 79 -3.93 13.58 -5.87
C PHE A 79 -3.99 14.10 -7.30
N ALA A 80 -3.12 15.04 -7.67
CA ALA A 80 -3.08 15.60 -9.01
C ALA A 80 -1.63 15.74 -9.48
N MET A 81 -1.33 15.28 -10.70
CA MET A 81 -0.01 15.43 -11.30
C MET A 81 -0.03 15.55 -12.83
N ALA A 82 1.08 16.04 -13.38
CA ALA A 82 1.37 16.12 -14.80
C ALA A 82 2.84 15.76 -15.06
N PRO A 83 3.22 15.31 -16.27
CA PRO A 83 2.38 15.09 -17.45
C PRO A 83 1.70 13.72 -17.50
N THR A 84 2.07 12.79 -16.62
CA THR A 84 1.60 11.40 -16.60
C THR A 84 1.20 11.00 -15.19
N LEU A 85 0.16 10.19 -15.03
CA LEU A 85 -0.23 9.66 -13.73
C LEU A 85 0.70 8.52 -13.29
N ASP A 86 1.44 8.75 -12.20
CA ASP A 86 2.24 7.76 -11.49
C ASP A 86 1.51 7.36 -10.21
N LEU A 87 0.96 6.15 -10.21
CA LEU A 87 0.15 5.63 -9.10
C LEU A 87 0.99 5.12 -7.93
N GLU A 88 2.24 4.70 -8.15
CA GLU A 88 3.13 4.32 -7.04
C GLU A 88 3.53 5.60 -6.28
N PHE A 89 3.92 6.65 -7.01
CA PHE A 89 4.25 7.94 -6.42
C PHE A 89 3.04 8.59 -5.72
N ALA A 90 1.82 8.49 -6.26
CA ALA A 90 0.62 9.03 -5.61
C ALA A 90 0.37 8.43 -4.21
N VAL A 91 0.53 7.10 -4.07
CA VAL A 91 0.37 6.42 -2.78
C VAL A 91 1.58 6.65 -1.87
N GLU A 92 2.79 6.76 -2.43
CA GLU A 92 4.00 7.14 -1.68
C GLU A 92 3.90 8.56 -1.10
N ASP A 93 3.44 9.55 -1.86
CA ASP A 93 3.30 10.95 -1.42
C ASP A 93 2.27 11.07 -0.29
N TRP A 94 1.09 10.45 -0.46
CA TRP A 94 0.08 10.34 0.59
C TRP A 94 0.63 9.70 1.87
N ASN A 95 1.38 8.60 1.76
CA ASN A 95 2.00 7.98 2.94
C ASN A 95 3.15 8.84 3.51
N GLY A 96 3.88 9.54 2.65
CA GLY A 96 5.05 10.36 2.96
C GLY A 96 4.76 11.56 3.86
N GLU A 97 3.49 11.88 4.12
CA GLU A 97 3.06 12.77 5.19
C GLU A 97 3.36 12.22 6.60
N GLU A 98 3.63 10.91 6.76
CA GLU A 98 4.03 10.26 8.03
C GLU A 98 5.09 11.06 8.80
N LYS A 99 6.08 11.60 8.08
CA LYS A 99 7.19 12.40 8.63
C LYS A 99 6.73 13.66 9.39
N TYR A 100 5.48 14.08 9.22
CA TYR A 100 4.85 15.22 9.90
C TYR A 100 3.82 14.80 10.96
N TYR A 101 3.51 13.50 11.09
CA TYR A 101 2.50 13.00 12.02
C TYR A 101 3.13 12.41 13.29
N ASN A 102 2.69 12.88 14.45
CA ASN A 102 3.01 12.26 15.73
C ASN A 102 1.84 11.40 16.19
N LEU A 103 1.99 10.07 16.11
CA LEU A 103 0.96 9.12 16.52
C LEU A 103 0.65 9.21 18.03
N THR A 104 1.68 9.33 18.87
CA THR A 104 1.56 9.36 20.34
C THR A 104 0.62 10.48 20.79
N THR A 105 0.81 11.69 20.28
CA THR A 105 -0.03 12.87 20.57
C THR A 105 -1.23 13.00 19.61
N SER A 106 -1.26 12.24 18.51
CA SER A 106 -2.27 12.31 17.45
C SER A 106 -2.34 13.68 16.77
N THR A 107 -1.18 14.31 16.54
CA THR A 107 -1.06 15.67 15.99
C THR A 107 -0.21 15.70 14.72
N CYS A 108 -0.65 16.49 13.74
CA CYS A 108 0.19 16.88 12.60
C CYS A 108 1.06 18.10 12.96
N VAL A 109 2.24 18.23 12.36
CA VAL A 109 3.08 19.44 12.45
C VAL A 109 2.30 20.65 11.90
N PRO A 110 2.30 21.82 12.57
CA PRO A 110 1.58 23.00 12.10
C PRO A 110 1.97 23.41 10.67
N GLY A 111 0.97 23.63 9.82
CA GLY A 111 1.16 23.99 8.41
C GLY A 111 1.55 22.83 7.49
N GLN A 112 1.56 21.59 7.98
CA GLN A 112 1.74 20.38 7.17
C GLN A 112 0.42 19.64 6.99
N MET A 113 0.36 18.78 5.98
CA MET A 113 -0.72 17.82 5.79
C MET A 113 -0.32 16.46 6.40
N CYS A 114 -1.29 15.80 7.01
CA CYS A 114 -1.17 14.42 7.52
C CYS A 114 -2.44 13.59 7.27
N GLY A 115 -3.44 14.17 6.58
CA GLY A 115 -4.76 13.58 6.41
C GLY A 115 -4.76 12.42 5.42
N HIS A 116 -3.91 12.48 4.40
CA HIS A 116 -3.79 11.42 3.42
C HIS A 116 -3.11 10.20 4.05
N TYR A 117 -1.99 10.40 4.76
CA TYR A 117 -1.31 9.34 5.51
C TYR A 117 -2.26 8.68 6.51
N THR A 118 -2.90 9.46 7.38
CA THR A 118 -3.76 8.86 8.41
C THR A 118 -4.94 8.10 7.82
N GLN A 119 -5.42 8.43 6.61
CA GLN A 119 -6.41 7.63 5.90
C GLN A 119 -5.82 6.35 5.30
N VAL A 120 -4.63 6.39 4.67
CA VAL A 120 -3.92 5.20 4.15
C VAL A 120 -3.73 4.16 5.26
N VAL A 121 -3.26 4.59 6.44
CA VAL A 121 -2.98 3.71 7.59
C VAL A 121 -4.14 3.58 8.59
N TRP A 122 -5.38 3.94 8.20
CA TRP A 122 -6.52 3.82 9.11
C TRP A 122 -6.94 2.35 9.30
N ALA A 123 -6.70 1.77 10.48
CA ALA A 123 -6.83 0.33 10.74
C ALA A 123 -8.19 -0.24 10.35
N SER A 124 -9.29 0.42 10.74
CA SER A 124 -10.65 -0.08 10.46
C SER A 124 -11.09 0.07 9.01
N THR A 125 -10.45 0.95 8.23
CA THR A 125 -10.70 1.11 6.79
C THR A 125 -10.10 -0.09 6.08
N HIS A 126 -10.92 -0.84 5.35
CA HIS A 126 -10.51 -2.09 4.69
C HIS A 126 -11.06 -2.25 3.27
N GLN A 127 -11.80 -1.25 2.77
CA GLN A 127 -12.23 -1.16 1.39
C GLN A 127 -11.72 0.15 0.78
N ILE A 128 -11.21 0.06 -0.44
CA ILE A 128 -10.80 1.20 -1.26
C ILE A 128 -11.31 1.02 -2.69
N GLY A 129 -11.67 2.11 -3.34
CA GLY A 129 -11.83 2.15 -4.79
C GLY A 129 -11.49 3.53 -5.29
N CYS A 130 -10.81 3.60 -6.43
CA CYS A 130 -10.30 4.85 -6.98
C CYS A 130 -10.69 5.02 -8.44
N GLY A 131 -10.79 6.27 -8.88
CA GLY A 131 -10.97 6.64 -10.27
C GLY A 131 -10.04 7.78 -10.64
N ALA A 132 -9.68 7.87 -11.92
CA ALA A 132 -8.73 8.83 -12.42
C ALA A 132 -9.25 9.50 -13.69
N LYS A 133 -8.88 10.77 -13.90
CA LYS A 133 -9.28 11.54 -15.08
C LYS A 133 -8.16 12.45 -15.54
N PHE A 134 -7.84 12.41 -16.85
CA PHE A 134 -7.11 13.51 -17.48
C PHE A 134 -8.05 14.72 -17.64
N CYS A 135 -7.60 15.85 -17.12
CA CYS A 135 -8.32 17.12 -17.08
C CYS A 135 -7.48 18.19 -17.79
N GLU A 136 -8.00 18.73 -18.90
CA GLU A 136 -7.41 19.93 -19.55
C GLU A 136 -7.25 21.08 -18.55
N LYS A 137 -8.21 21.20 -17.62
CA LYS A 137 -8.18 22.11 -16.48
C LYS A 137 -8.83 21.45 -15.26
N ILE A 138 -8.25 21.66 -14.07
CA ILE A 138 -8.86 21.29 -12.79
C ILE A 138 -9.31 22.56 -12.07
N ASP A 139 -10.60 22.66 -11.74
CA ASP A 139 -11.15 23.78 -10.96
C ASP A 139 -10.53 23.80 -9.56
N GLY A 140 -9.75 24.84 -9.25
CA GLY A 140 -9.02 25.00 -7.99
C GLY A 140 -7.50 24.88 -8.12
N ILE A 141 -6.98 24.51 -9.29
CA ILE A 141 -5.54 24.49 -9.61
C ILE A 141 -5.28 25.40 -10.83
N GLU A 142 -4.17 26.13 -10.83
CA GLU A 142 -3.77 26.99 -11.96
C GLU A 142 -3.07 26.23 -13.11
N THR A 143 -2.40 25.12 -12.78
CA THR A 143 -1.76 24.22 -13.74
C THR A 143 -2.80 23.48 -14.59
N GLU A 144 -2.62 23.50 -15.90
CA GLU A 144 -3.45 22.83 -16.90
C GLU A 144 -2.88 21.44 -17.26
N GLU A 145 -3.64 20.63 -18.01
CA GLU A 145 -3.24 19.31 -18.53
C GLU A 145 -2.76 18.31 -17.45
N MET A 146 -3.55 18.14 -16.40
CA MET A 146 -3.24 17.29 -15.25
C MET A 146 -4.12 16.04 -15.17
N TYR A 147 -3.59 14.96 -14.61
CA TYR A 147 -4.40 13.84 -14.13
C TYR A 147 -4.87 14.10 -12.70
N LEU A 148 -6.16 13.97 -12.45
CA LEU A 148 -6.78 13.93 -11.12
C LEU A 148 -7.07 12.48 -10.74
N LEU A 149 -6.49 12.01 -9.64
CA LEU A 149 -6.80 10.74 -8.99
C LEU A 149 -7.66 11.01 -7.74
N VAL A 150 -8.76 10.28 -7.61
CA VAL A 150 -9.64 10.27 -6.44
C VAL A 150 -9.67 8.85 -5.90
N CYS A 151 -9.37 8.65 -4.62
CA CYS A 151 -9.55 7.38 -3.93
C CYS A 151 -10.57 7.52 -2.80
N ASN A 152 -11.62 6.72 -2.80
CA ASN A 152 -12.59 6.65 -1.72
C ASN A 152 -12.39 5.41 -0.85
N TYR A 153 -12.68 5.56 0.45
CA TYR A 153 -12.33 4.61 1.50
C TYR A 153 -13.56 4.24 2.35
N TYR A 154 -13.69 2.97 2.73
CA TYR A 154 -14.74 2.53 3.65
C TYR A 154 -14.28 1.47 4.68
N PRO A 155 -14.80 1.52 5.93
CA PRO A 155 -15.38 2.68 6.61
C PRO A 155 -14.45 3.92 6.58
N PRO A 156 -14.96 5.14 6.81
CA PRO A 156 -14.17 6.35 6.68
C PRO A 156 -13.13 6.45 7.81
N GLY A 157 -11.94 6.92 7.47
CA GLY A 157 -10.89 7.23 8.43
C GLY A 157 -11.05 8.62 9.06
N ASN A 158 -9.94 9.15 9.55
CA ASN A 158 -9.76 10.54 10.02
C ASN A 158 -10.83 11.02 11.02
N MET A 159 -11.32 10.11 11.87
CA MET A 159 -12.30 10.43 12.89
C MET A 159 -11.69 11.35 13.97
N LYS A 160 -12.28 12.54 14.16
CA LYS A 160 -11.85 13.53 15.15
C LYS A 160 -11.63 12.91 16.53
N GLY A 161 -10.42 13.08 17.07
CA GLY A 161 -10.05 12.58 18.40
C GLY A 161 -9.72 11.08 18.46
N ARG A 162 -9.48 10.41 17.33
CA ARG A 162 -9.02 9.02 17.25
C ARG A 162 -7.68 8.92 16.53
N LYS A 163 -6.85 7.94 16.94
CA LYS A 163 -5.66 7.50 16.22
C LYS A 163 -6.06 6.68 14.97
N PRO A 164 -5.20 6.62 13.94
CA PRO A 164 -5.43 5.75 12.79
C PRO A 164 -5.45 4.26 13.15
N TYR A 165 -4.63 3.82 14.12
CA TYR A 165 -4.53 2.42 14.55
C TYR A 165 -4.18 2.31 16.05
N LYS A 166 -4.27 1.10 16.64
CA LYS A 166 -3.79 0.83 18.00
C LYS A 166 -2.35 0.34 18.00
N GLU A 167 -1.49 0.97 18.80
CA GLU A 167 -0.08 0.65 18.94
C GLU A 167 0.14 -0.66 19.72
N GLY A 168 0.96 -1.57 19.18
CA GLY A 168 1.34 -2.83 19.83
C GLY A 168 1.74 -3.91 18.82
N PRO A 169 2.07 -5.14 19.27
CA PRO A 169 2.55 -6.20 18.37
C PRO A 169 1.57 -6.46 17.22
N SER A 170 2.07 -6.56 15.99
CA SER A 170 1.25 -6.76 14.79
C SER A 170 0.24 -7.89 14.97
N CYS A 171 -0.99 -7.68 14.51
CA CYS A 171 -2.10 -8.65 14.57
C CYS A 171 -2.56 -9.11 15.98
N SER A 172 -2.00 -8.59 17.07
CA SER A 172 -2.35 -9.03 18.44
C SER A 172 -3.77 -8.67 18.89
N GLN A 173 -4.52 -7.89 18.10
CA GLN A 173 -5.97 -7.63 18.25
C GLN A 173 -6.69 -7.71 16.89
N CYS A 174 -6.37 -8.69 16.04
CA CYS A 174 -7.22 -8.97 14.88
C CYS A 174 -8.66 -9.29 15.32
N PRO A 175 -9.69 -8.77 14.62
CA PRO A 175 -11.07 -9.17 14.87
C PRO A 175 -11.30 -10.66 14.63
N GLU A 176 -12.37 -11.20 15.23
CA GLU A 176 -12.80 -12.60 15.06
C GLU A 176 -13.01 -12.96 13.56
N GLY A 177 -12.65 -14.19 13.19
CA GLY A 177 -12.66 -14.66 11.79
C GLY A 177 -11.56 -14.07 10.90
N ARG A 178 -10.46 -13.59 11.50
CA ARG A 178 -9.29 -13.08 10.77
C ARG A 178 -7.96 -13.65 11.26
N VAL A 179 -7.12 -14.03 10.29
CA VAL A 179 -5.73 -14.45 10.46
C VAL A 179 -4.75 -13.30 10.26
N CYS A 180 -3.56 -13.43 10.84
CA CYS A 180 -2.45 -12.54 10.56
C CYS A 180 -1.73 -12.97 9.27
N VAL A 181 -1.69 -12.09 8.27
CA VAL A 181 -0.92 -12.26 7.03
C VAL A 181 -0.11 -10.99 6.82
N ASN A 182 1.23 -11.08 6.84
CA ASN A 182 2.14 -9.95 6.64
C ASN A 182 1.79 -8.72 7.49
N SER A 183 1.68 -8.89 8.83
CA SER A 183 1.27 -7.83 9.78
C SER A 183 -0.15 -7.26 9.60
N LEU A 184 -0.97 -7.82 8.70
CA LEU A 184 -2.35 -7.39 8.45
C LEU A 184 -3.36 -8.46 8.88
N CYS A 185 -4.51 -8.03 9.38
CA CYS A 185 -5.64 -8.90 9.68
C CYS A 185 -6.46 -9.16 8.40
N GLU A 186 -6.35 -10.37 7.86
CA GLU A 186 -7.02 -10.85 6.66
C GLU A 186 -8.16 -11.81 7.00
N VAL A 187 -9.24 -11.84 6.21
CA VAL A 187 -10.36 -12.76 6.44
C VAL A 187 -9.90 -14.21 6.31
N GLU A 188 -10.28 -15.06 7.25
CA GLU A 188 -10.10 -16.50 7.13
C GLU A 188 -10.92 -17.03 5.95
N VAL A 189 -10.24 -17.40 4.87
CA VAL A 189 -10.87 -18.14 3.77
C VAL A 189 -11.03 -19.59 4.21
N ASP A 190 -12.18 -19.91 4.79
CA ASP A 190 -12.59 -21.31 4.96
C ASP A 190 -12.73 -21.93 3.57
N THR A 191 -11.72 -22.71 3.17
CA THR A 191 -11.68 -23.38 1.88
C THR A 191 -12.57 -24.64 1.85
N GLY A 192 -13.30 -24.95 2.93
CA GLY A 192 -14.25 -26.06 3.00
C GLY A 192 -13.60 -27.45 2.95
N TYR A 193 -12.27 -27.53 2.97
CA TYR A 193 -11.55 -28.78 3.10
C TYR A 193 -11.55 -29.21 4.57
N PRO A 194 -12.11 -30.38 4.92
CA PRO A 194 -12.06 -30.86 6.29
C PRO A 194 -10.61 -31.16 6.66
N VAL A 195 -10.06 -30.33 7.55
CA VAL A 195 -8.80 -30.64 8.23
C VAL A 195 -9.03 -31.87 9.09
N SER A 196 -8.71 -33.04 8.55
CA SER A 196 -8.78 -34.30 9.27
C SER A 196 -7.87 -34.21 10.50
N SER A 197 -8.47 -34.19 11.68
CA SER A 197 -7.77 -34.18 12.95
C SER A 197 -7.10 -35.54 13.18
N LEU A 198 -5.89 -35.71 12.66
CA LEU A 198 -5.02 -36.83 13.00
C LEU A 198 -4.43 -36.59 14.39
N THR A 199 -5.19 -37.02 15.39
CA THR A 199 -4.73 -37.21 16.76
C THR A 199 -3.61 -38.23 16.83
N THR A 200 -2.78 -38.08 17.85
CA THR A 200 -1.65 -38.93 18.19
C THR A 200 -2.03 -40.39 18.52
N GLU A 201 -1.02 -41.26 18.43
CA GLU A 201 -0.91 -42.62 19.00
C GLU A 201 -1.51 -43.81 18.23
N ASP A 202 -0.64 -44.55 17.52
CA ASP A 202 -0.61 -46.03 17.57
C ASP A 202 0.83 -46.55 17.33
N PRO A 203 1.49 -47.20 18.31
CA PRO A 203 2.88 -47.64 18.21
C PRO A 203 3.00 -49.09 17.72
N ALA A 204 2.71 -49.34 16.44
CA ALA A 204 2.95 -50.64 15.82
C ALA A 204 3.33 -50.54 14.33
N LEU A 205 4.63 -50.66 14.03
CA LEU A 205 5.20 -51.30 12.83
C LEU A 205 6.75 -51.25 12.92
N LEU A 206 7.34 -52.33 13.42
CA LEU A 206 8.79 -52.57 13.44
C LEU A 206 9.16 -53.65 12.42
N GLU A 207 10.45 -53.72 12.07
CA GLU A 207 11.14 -54.76 11.28
C GLU A 207 11.02 -54.76 9.74
N SER A 208 11.88 -53.98 9.09
CA SER A 208 13.03 -54.48 8.30
C SER A 208 13.87 -53.27 7.83
N SER A 209 15.19 -53.32 7.66
CA SER A 209 16.21 -54.39 7.75
C SER A 209 17.54 -53.81 8.28
N ALA A 210 18.44 -54.67 8.79
CA ALA A 210 19.77 -54.28 9.31
C ALA A 210 20.90 -54.34 8.26
N LEU A 211 22.11 -53.95 8.69
CA LEU A 211 23.43 -53.93 8.00
C LEU A 211 23.60 -52.83 6.93
N ASP A 212 24.75 -52.16 6.78
CA ASP A 212 26.11 -52.40 7.33
C ASP A 212 26.74 -51.16 8.01
N THR A 213 27.83 -51.37 8.77
CA THR A 213 28.68 -50.36 9.44
C THR A 213 30.16 -50.45 9.00
N GLU A 214 30.99 -49.50 9.46
CA GLU A 214 32.46 -49.41 9.37
C GLU A 214 33.00 -48.77 8.05
N GLU A 215 34.01 -47.90 8.03
CA GLU A 215 35.00 -47.38 9.02
C GLU A 215 35.32 -45.89 8.65
N LEU A 216 35.47 -44.92 9.58
CA LEU A 216 36.72 -44.44 10.25
C LEU A 216 37.98 -44.37 9.32
N GLU A 217 38.87 -43.37 9.32
CA GLU A 217 39.18 -42.20 10.18
C GLU A 217 39.49 -40.94 9.29
N THR A 218 40.20 -39.84 9.64
CA THR A 218 40.91 -39.33 10.85
C THR A 218 40.83 -37.78 10.90
N ASN A 219 41.52 -37.14 11.86
CA ASN A 219 41.71 -35.69 12.03
C ASN A 219 43.20 -35.37 12.23
N SER A 220 43.74 -34.29 11.65
CA SER A 220 44.92 -33.61 12.21
C SER A 220 45.21 -32.19 11.65
N ASP A 221 45.10 -31.25 12.57
CA ASP A 221 46.05 -30.16 12.88
C ASP A 221 46.29 -28.91 12.01
N GLN A 222 46.59 -27.83 12.75
CA GLN A 222 46.88 -26.48 12.30
C GLN A 222 48.39 -26.26 12.13
N THR A 223 48.79 -25.40 11.18
CA THR A 223 50.04 -24.62 11.31
C THR A 223 49.79 -23.14 10.99
N ASN A 224 50.68 -22.28 11.49
CA ASN A 224 50.42 -20.88 11.81
C ASN A 224 51.26 -19.93 10.95
N MET A 225 50.81 -18.67 10.83
CA MET A 225 51.51 -17.43 10.40
C MET A 225 52.46 -17.43 9.18
N ASP A 226 52.25 -16.46 8.27
CA ASP A 226 53.12 -15.29 8.20
C ASP A 226 52.55 -14.15 7.33
N GLN A 227 53.01 -12.91 7.58
CA GLN A 227 52.64 -11.68 6.86
C GLN A 227 53.92 -10.89 6.51
N PRO A 228 54.02 -10.26 5.33
CA PRO A 228 54.45 -8.85 5.35
C PRO A 228 53.87 -7.93 4.24
N THR A 229 53.31 -6.80 4.70
CA THR A 229 53.49 -5.40 4.24
C THR A 229 53.27 -4.92 2.78
N ALA A 230 52.44 -3.86 2.71
CA ALA A 230 52.63 -2.57 2.01
C ALA A 230 52.24 -2.40 0.51
N GLY A 231 51.45 -1.35 0.25
CA GLY A 231 51.16 -0.83 -1.10
C GLY A 231 49.87 -0.01 -1.19
N ALA A 232 49.96 1.32 -1.10
CA ALA A 232 48.90 2.28 -1.44
C ALA A 232 49.42 3.21 -2.57
N PRO A 233 48.62 4.13 -3.16
CA PRO A 233 47.17 4.34 -3.06
C PRO A 233 46.47 4.24 -4.44
N ASN A 234 45.15 4.49 -4.49
CA ASN A 234 44.55 4.99 -5.74
C ASN A 234 43.44 6.00 -5.46
N THR A 235 43.50 7.13 -6.17
CA THR A 235 42.64 8.31 -6.01
C THR A 235 41.44 8.25 -6.93
N PHE A 236 40.22 8.48 -6.43
CA PHE A 236 39.08 8.80 -7.29
C PHE A 236 38.21 9.94 -6.72
N LEU A 237 38.40 11.11 -7.34
CA LEU A 237 37.44 12.15 -7.69
C LEU A 237 36.02 12.07 -7.07
N GLY A 238 35.64 13.13 -6.35
CA GLY A 238 34.27 13.67 -6.43
C GLY A 238 34.26 14.97 -7.26
N PRO A 239 33.14 15.71 -7.33
CA PRO A 239 31.76 15.34 -7.02
C PRO A 239 30.85 15.43 -8.26
N SER A 240 29.89 14.52 -8.42
CA SER A 240 28.81 14.70 -9.41
C SER A 240 27.70 15.56 -8.82
N LEU A 241 27.63 16.84 -9.21
CA LEU A 241 26.43 17.65 -9.04
C LEU A 241 25.32 17.08 -9.91
N PHE A 242 24.43 16.28 -9.32
CA PHE A 242 23.12 16.05 -9.92
C PHE A 242 22.22 17.24 -9.60
N LEU A 243 21.91 18.02 -10.63
CA LEU A 243 20.87 19.05 -10.58
C LEU A 243 19.52 18.35 -10.42
N LEU A 244 18.93 18.46 -9.23
CA LEU A 244 17.54 18.09 -9.02
C LEU A 244 16.64 19.05 -9.82
N PRO A 245 15.67 18.56 -10.61
CA PRO A 245 14.64 19.43 -11.16
C PRO A 245 13.79 19.98 -10.01
N SER A 246 13.50 21.29 -10.06
CA SER A 246 12.78 22.00 -9.01
C SER A 246 11.35 21.48 -8.85
N VAL A 247 11.08 20.76 -7.77
CA VAL A 247 9.70 20.46 -7.33
C VAL A 247 9.07 21.76 -6.82
N ILE A 248 8.04 22.25 -7.51
CA ILE A 248 7.27 23.41 -7.08
C ILE A 248 6.34 22.96 -5.96
N LEU A 249 6.71 23.28 -4.72
CA LEU A 249 5.87 23.08 -3.55
C LEU A 249 4.71 24.08 -3.56
N VAL A 250 3.58 23.72 -4.19
CA VAL A 250 2.32 24.45 -4.06
C VAL A 250 1.69 24.10 -2.72
N GLY A 251 2.11 24.82 -1.67
CA GLY A 251 1.59 24.65 -0.32
C GLY A 251 1.38 25.99 0.37
N LEU A 252 0.19 26.59 0.21
CA LEU A 252 -0.33 27.63 1.09
C LEU A 252 -1.83 27.92 0.82
N LEU A 253 -2.57 28.12 1.92
CA LEU A 253 -3.92 28.73 2.01
C LEU A 253 -5.12 27.84 1.60
N LEU A 254 -5.59 27.00 2.53
CA LEU A 254 -6.80 27.30 3.33
C LEU A 254 -6.84 26.48 4.64
#